data_AF-A0A9D7RG24-F1
#
_entry.id   AF-A0A9D7RG24-F1
#
_cell.length_a   1.000
_cell.length_b   1.000
_cell.length_c   1.000
_cell.angle_alpha   90.00
_cell.angle_beta   90.00
_cell.angle_gamma   90.00
#
_symmetry.space_group_name_H-M   'P 1'
#
loop_
_entity.id
_entity.type
_entity.pdbx_description
1 polymer ?
#
loop_
_entity_poly.entity_id
_entity_poly.type
_entity_poly.pdbx_seq_one_letter_code
_entity_poly.pdbx_strand_id
1 'polypeptide(L)'
;MENSKAGEVNRYRSIQNLYSRPDLTNDQTLGPNDLVLDYNTRNTSFYADVSANILGPSFLLRLGQHGIGLTTRARVETETIFPPDLGYYTYNANRGNVNMTPSHISSMAWREWGLHYDYTLSSADDRRLILGVNLRYLQGYEGLSIFNEQFSYRQIRTDSFEVSPGAATLMFTSGNLGVDENTPYEPKIQGTGLGLDLGVVYEYLGERWNCNLGFALNDVGNIRFATVARCTNFATTLP
;
A
#
# COMPACT_ATOMS: atom_id res chain seq x y z
N MET A 1 9.00 1.30 10.32
CA MET A 1 7.64 1.64 10.79
C MET A 1 7.77 2.87 11.66
N GLU A 2 7.57 4.03 11.07
CA GLU A 2 7.60 5.29 11.81
C GLU A 2 6.24 5.45 12.51
N ASN A 3 6.29 5.74 13.80
CA ASN A 3 5.15 5.81 14.70
C ASN A 3 4.03 6.71 14.15
N SER A 4 2.87 6.14 13.83
CA SER A 4 1.64 6.91 13.70
C SER A 4 1.28 7.44 15.09
N LYS A 5 1.60 8.71 15.36
CA LYS A 5 1.28 9.38 16.61
C LYS A 5 -0.23 9.57 16.73
N ALA A 6 -0.90 8.64 17.40
CA ALA A 6 -2.29 8.78 17.84
C ALA A 6 -2.54 10.02 18.74
N GLY A 7 -1.49 10.78 19.10
CA GLY A 7 -1.56 12.04 19.83
C GLY A 7 -1.85 13.30 18.99
N GLU A 8 -1.78 13.24 17.65
CA GLU A 8 -2.01 14.45 16.82
C GLU A 8 -3.49 14.78 16.63
N VAL A 9 -4.40 13.80 16.72
CA VAL A 9 -5.84 14.00 16.47
C VAL A 9 -6.49 14.98 17.46
N ASN A 10 -5.98 15.09 18.70
CA ASN A 10 -6.54 16.00 19.70
C ASN A 10 -6.16 17.49 19.49
N ARG A 11 -5.12 17.81 18.71
CA ARG A 11 -4.79 19.22 18.36
C ARG A 11 -5.70 19.80 17.28
N TYR A 12 -6.47 18.96 16.60
CA TYR A 12 -7.30 19.38 15.47
C TYR A 12 -8.77 19.67 15.83
N ARG A 13 -9.15 19.53 17.12
CA ARG A 13 -10.53 19.79 17.58
C ARG A 13 -10.93 21.27 17.53
N SER A 14 -9.99 22.18 17.31
CA SER A 14 -10.21 23.63 17.30
C SER A 14 -9.71 24.34 16.03
N ILE A 15 -9.50 23.62 14.91
CA ILE A 15 -9.16 24.28 13.64
C ILE A 15 -10.34 25.17 13.24
N GLN A 16 -10.07 26.47 13.06
CA GLN A 16 -11.08 27.41 12.59
C GLN A 16 -11.02 27.58 11.07
N ASN A 17 -9.81 27.66 10.51
CA ASN A 17 -9.59 27.77 9.07
C ASN A 17 -8.47 26.82 8.61
N LEU A 18 -8.63 26.33 7.38
CA LEU A 18 -7.63 25.57 6.66
C LEU A 18 -7.17 26.40 5.46
N TYR A 19 -5.88 26.72 5.40
CA TYR A 19 -5.29 27.43 4.28
C TYR A 19 -4.27 26.56 3.56
N SER A 20 -4.15 26.74 2.25
CA SER A 20 -3.01 26.25 1.52
C SER A 20 -1.93 27.33 1.51
N ARG A 21 -0.68 26.99 1.89
CA ARG A 21 0.43 27.97 1.91
C ARG A 21 0.59 28.76 0.60
N PRO A 22 0.42 28.16 -0.59
CA PRO A 22 0.58 28.85 -1.86
C PRO A 22 -0.52 29.88 -2.16
N ASP A 23 -1.66 29.77 -1.48
CA ASP A 23 -2.80 30.69 -1.64
C ASP A 23 -2.75 31.84 -0.63
N LEU A 24 -1.81 31.79 0.33
CA LEU A 24 -1.63 32.86 1.31
C LEU A 24 -1.01 34.09 0.63
N THR A 25 -1.69 35.22 0.73
CA THR A 25 -1.10 36.51 0.37
C THR A 25 -0.26 37.03 1.52
N ASN A 26 0.74 37.88 1.23
CA ASN A 26 1.63 38.46 2.25
C ASN A 26 0.87 39.28 3.31
N ASP A 27 -0.34 39.73 3.00
CA ASP A 27 -1.18 40.56 3.87
C ASP A 27 -2.16 39.71 4.72
N GLN A 28 -2.17 38.40 4.54
CA GLN A 28 -3.08 37.50 5.24
C GLN A 28 -2.55 37.19 6.64
N THR A 29 -3.27 37.65 7.66
CA THR A 29 -2.96 37.39 9.06
C THR A 29 -3.46 36.00 9.47
N LEU A 30 -2.54 35.12 9.86
CA LEU A 30 -2.85 33.78 10.36
C LEU A 30 -3.15 33.81 11.86
N GLY A 31 -4.29 33.25 12.25
CA GLY A 31 -4.65 33.04 13.64
C GLY A 31 -3.93 31.83 14.27
N PRO A 32 -3.86 31.77 15.62
CA PRO A 32 -3.20 30.67 16.34
C PRO A 32 -3.89 29.30 16.17
N ASN A 33 -5.11 29.27 15.63
CA ASN A 33 -5.91 28.07 15.38
C ASN A 33 -6.09 27.77 13.88
N ASP A 34 -5.33 28.43 13.01
CA ASP A 34 -5.38 28.17 11.58
C ASP A 34 -4.39 27.07 11.22
N LEU A 35 -4.85 26.11 10.42
CA LEU A 35 -4.00 25.07 9.87
C LEU A 35 -3.54 25.48 8.48
N VAL A 36 -2.23 25.61 8.28
CA VAL A 36 -1.64 25.86 6.97
C VAL A 36 -1.07 24.57 6.43
N LEU A 37 -1.63 24.11 5.31
CA LEU A 37 -1.08 23.02 4.51
C LEU A 37 0.05 23.55 3.65
N ASP A 38 1.27 23.16 3.97
CA ASP A 38 2.43 23.38 3.12
C ASP A 38 2.81 22.07 2.42
N TYR A 39 3.20 22.19 1.15
CA TYR A 39 3.56 21.04 0.34
C TYR A 39 5.08 20.85 0.35
N ASN A 40 5.51 19.65 -0.03
CA ASN A 40 6.93 19.39 -0.12
C ASN A 40 7.55 20.20 -1.29
N THR A 41 8.61 20.94 -1.00
CA THR A 41 9.38 21.73 -1.98
C THR A 41 10.57 20.94 -2.56
N ARG A 42 10.86 19.75 -2.03
CA ARG A 42 11.96 18.91 -2.51
C ARG A 42 11.56 18.24 -3.83
N ASN A 43 12.48 18.28 -4.79
CA ASN A 43 12.37 17.58 -6.06
C ASN A 43 12.67 16.09 -5.89
N THR A 44 11.87 15.40 -5.07
CA THR A 44 12.02 13.97 -4.76
C THR A 44 10.72 13.24 -5.02
N SER A 45 10.78 12.01 -5.51
CA SER A 45 9.59 11.18 -5.70
C SER A 45 8.83 10.96 -4.39
N PHE A 46 7.52 10.77 -4.49
CA PHE A 46 6.64 10.51 -3.34
C PHE A 46 6.01 9.13 -3.47
N TYR A 47 5.96 8.39 -2.37
CA TYR A 47 5.35 7.07 -2.32
C TYR A 47 3.91 7.18 -1.82
N ALA A 48 2.99 6.45 -2.45
CA ALA A 48 1.64 6.27 -1.97
C ALA A 48 1.30 4.77 -1.90
N ASP A 49 0.72 4.37 -0.79
CA ASP A 49 0.20 3.03 -0.54
C ASP A 49 -1.26 3.14 -0.05
N VAL A 50 -2.11 2.29 -0.59
CA VAL A 50 -3.48 2.11 -0.13
C VAL A 50 -3.71 0.61 0.04
N SER A 51 -3.97 0.20 1.27
CA SER A 51 -4.27 -1.19 1.61
C SER A 51 -5.61 -1.33 2.31
N ALA A 52 -6.38 -2.33 1.89
CA ALA A 52 -7.64 -2.73 2.50
C ALA A 52 -7.57 -4.22 2.83
N ASN A 53 -7.98 -4.58 4.04
CA ASN A 53 -7.84 -5.92 4.58
C ASN A 53 -9.16 -6.40 5.18
N ILE A 54 -9.57 -7.61 4.83
CA ILE A 54 -10.68 -8.32 5.46
C ILE A 54 -10.09 -9.53 6.16
N LEU A 55 -10.16 -9.55 7.48
CA LEU A 55 -9.73 -10.68 8.30
C LEU A 55 -10.86 -11.71 8.34
N GLY A 56 -10.53 -12.94 7.97
CA GLY A 56 -11.45 -14.06 8.14
C GLY A 56 -11.24 -14.77 9.48
N PRO A 57 -11.91 -15.90 9.69
CA PRO A 57 -11.69 -16.74 10.85
C PRO A 57 -10.22 -17.13 11.00
N SER A 58 -9.76 -17.11 12.24
CA SER A 58 -8.44 -17.59 12.62
C SER A 58 -8.51 -18.30 13.96
N PHE A 59 -7.62 -19.27 14.15
CA PHE A 59 -7.48 -19.96 15.43
C PHE A 59 -6.02 -20.33 15.66
N LEU A 60 -5.66 -20.42 16.94
CA LEU A 60 -4.36 -20.91 17.39
C LEU A 60 -4.63 -21.91 18.52
N LEU A 61 -4.18 -23.14 18.33
CA LEU A 61 -4.22 -24.18 19.35
C LEU A 61 -2.81 -24.35 19.91
N ARG A 62 -2.66 -24.21 21.22
CA ARG A 62 -1.40 -24.48 21.92
C ARG A 62 -1.49 -25.80 22.68
N LEU A 63 -0.59 -26.73 22.36
CA LEU A 63 -0.45 -28.05 22.98
C LEU A 63 0.97 -28.15 23.56
N GLY A 64 1.09 -27.84 24.85
CA GLY A 64 2.39 -27.76 25.52
C GLY A 64 3.26 -26.67 24.88
N GLN A 65 4.42 -27.08 24.35
CA GLN A 65 5.39 -26.18 23.72
C GLN A 65 5.05 -25.84 22.26
N HIS A 66 4.04 -26.50 21.67
CA HIS A 66 3.69 -26.33 20.25
C HIS A 66 2.46 -25.46 20.10
N GLY A 67 2.53 -24.45 19.24
CA GLY A 67 1.38 -23.72 18.73
C GLY A 67 1.12 -24.07 17.28
N ILE A 68 -0.12 -24.37 16.93
CA ILE A 68 -0.56 -24.61 15.54
C ILE A 68 -1.73 -23.69 15.27
N GLY A 69 -1.64 -22.89 14.22
CA GLY A 69 -2.67 -21.93 13.88
C GLY A 69 -3.07 -21.96 12.42
N LEU A 70 -4.29 -21.51 12.15
CA LEU A 70 -4.78 -21.24 10.82
C LEU A 70 -5.26 -19.78 10.77
N THR A 71 -4.94 -19.09 9.68
CA THR A 71 -5.38 -17.73 9.42
C THR A 71 -5.97 -17.63 8.03
N THR A 72 -6.97 -16.77 7.88
CA THR A 72 -7.54 -16.42 6.58
C THR A 72 -7.63 -14.91 6.45
N ARG A 73 -7.22 -14.37 5.29
CA ARG A 73 -7.29 -12.94 5.01
C ARG A 73 -7.59 -12.70 3.55
N ALA A 74 -8.33 -11.65 3.22
CA ALA A 74 -8.37 -11.07 1.89
C ALA A 74 -7.78 -9.66 1.92
N ARG A 75 -7.02 -9.29 0.88
CA ARG A 75 -6.31 -8.02 0.77
C ARG A 75 -6.54 -7.41 -0.59
N VAL A 76 -6.61 -6.09 -0.62
CA VAL A 76 -6.38 -5.28 -1.81
C VAL A 76 -5.29 -4.29 -1.46
N GLU A 77 -4.24 -4.23 -2.28
CA GLU A 77 -3.14 -3.29 -2.09
C GLU A 77 -2.88 -2.57 -3.40
N THR A 78 -2.63 -1.27 -3.30
CA THR A 78 -2.27 -0.41 -4.42
C THR A 78 -1.10 0.46 -4.01
N GLU A 79 -0.03 0.37 -4.76
CA GLU A 79 1.18 1.14 -4.53
C GLU A 79 1.57 1.93 -5.78
N THR A 80 2.19 3.08 -5.56
CA THR A 80 2.78 3.87 -6.62
C THR A 80 3.89 4.75 -6.09
N ILE A 81 4.85 5.04 -6.97
CA ILE A 81 5.84 6.09 -6.77
C ILE A 81 5.49 7.20 -7.76
N PHE A 82 5.01 8.31 -7.23
CA PHE A 82 4.76 9.51 -8.01
C PHE A 82 6.07 10.24 -8.30
N PRO A 83 6.30 10.65 -9.56
CA PRO A 83 7.46 11.43 -9.90
C PRO A 83 7.39 12.82 -9.26
N PRO A 84 8.54 13.46 -9.00
CA PRO A 84 8.58 14.79 -8.40
C PRO A 84 7.94 15.87 -9.29
N ASP A 85 7.78 15.58 -10.58
CA ASP A 85 7.11 16.44 -11.56
C ASP A 85 5.65 16.72 -11.19
N LEU A 86 5.00 15.81 -10.46
CA LEU A 86 3.64 15.97 -9.93
C LEU A 86 3.59 16.71 -8.58
N GLY A 87 4.73 17.11 -8.02
CA GLY A 87 4.78 17.89 -6.79
C GLY A 87 4.10 19.25 -6.97
N TYR A 88 3.34 19.70 -5.97
CA TYR A 88 2.51 20.92 -6.06
C TYR A 88 3.27 22.15 -6.59
N TYR A 89 4.46 22.42 -6.05
CA TYR A 89 5.25 23.58 -6.45
C TYR A 89 5.84 23.43 -7.86
N THR A 90 6.31 22.23 -8.24
CA THR A 90 6.80 21.92 -9.59
C THR A 90 5.68 22.07 -10.63
N TYR A 91 4.50 21.52 -10.31
CA TYR A 91 3.31 21.63 -11.14
C TYR A 91 2.89 23.10 -11.35
N ASN A 92 2.81 23.89 -10.28
CA ASN A 92 2.33 25.28 -10.37
C ASN A 92 3.37 26.27 -10.94
N ALA A 93 4.67 26.02 -10.75
CA ALA A 93 5.72 26.86 -11.32
C ALA A 93 5.86 26.67 -12.85
N ASN A 94 5.52 25.48 -13.35
CA ASN A 94 5.72 25.13 -14.75
C ASN A 94 4.46 25.38 -15.59
N ARG A 95 4.38 26.57 -16.21
CA ARG A 95 3.37 26.89 -17.25
C ARG A 95 3.74 26.35 -18.64
N GLY A 96 4.94 25.79 -18.79
CA GLY A 96 5.46 25.18 -20.01
C GLY A 96 5.13 23.69 -20.13
N ASN A 97 5.78 23.04 -21.09
CA ASN A 97 5.67 21.60 -21.27
C ASN A 97 6.53 20.89 -20.21
N VAL A 98 5.92 20.06 -19.37
CA VAL A 98 6.60 19.27 -18.35
C VAL A 98 6.71 17.84 -18.85
N ASN A 99 7.94 17.35 -19.00
CA ASN A 99 8.17 15.94 -19.30
C ASN A 99 7.96 15.13 -18.02
N MET A 100 7.02 14.19 -18.05
CA MET A 100 6.77 13.32 -16.92
C MET A 100 7.87 12.27 -16.83
N THR A 101 8.48 12.17 -15.65
CA THR A 101 9.37 11.05 -15.34
C THR A 101 8.56 9.74 -15.34
N PRO A 102 9.11 8.64 -15.88
CA PRO A 102 8.45 7.34 -15.87
C PRO A 102 7.98 6.97 -14.46
N SER A 103 6.77 6.43 -14.40
CA SER A 103 6.14 6.07 -13.13
C SER A 103 5.36 4.78 -13.28
N HIS A 104 5.11 4.12 -12.15
CA HIS A 104 4.26 2.94 -12.16
C HIS A 104 3.26 2.98 -11.01
N ILE A 105 2.10 2.40 -11.29
CA ILE A 105 1.08 2.06 -10.31
C ILE A 105 0.91 0.56 -10.39
N SER A 106 0.87 -0.13 -9.26
CA SER A 106 0.46 -1.54 -9.20
C SER A 106 -0.63 -1.71 -8.17
N SER A 107 -1.61 -2.56 -8.48
CA SER A 107 -2.70 -2.92 -7.61
C SER A 107 -2.95 -4.42 -7.71
N MET A 108 -3.26 -5.06 -6.59
CA MET A 108 -3.58 -6.49 -6.56
C MET A 108 -4.62 -6.79 -5.50
N ALA A 109 -5.54 -7.69 -5.83
CA ALA A 109 -6.51 -8.27 -4.91
C ALA A 109 -6.25 -9.76 -4.75
N TRP A 110 -6.08 -10.25 -3.51
CA TRP A 110 -5.81 -11.65 -3.24
C TRP A 110 -6.38 -12.13 -1.90
N ARG A 111 -6.47 -13.45 -1.75
CA ARG A 111 -6.76 -14.14 -0.49
C ARG A 111 -5.55 -14.94 -0.03
N GLU A 112 -5.40 -15.04 1.28
CA GLU A 112 -4.34 -15.75 1.98
C GLU A 112 -4.97 -16.84 2.86
N TRP A 113 -4.40 -18.04 2.79
CA TRP A 113 -4.58 -19.12 3.77
C TRP A 113 -3.24 -19.33 4.47
N GLY A 114 -3.13 -18.93 5.73
CA GLY A 114 -1.90 -19.06 6.50
C GLY A 114 -1.96 -20.24 7.47
N LEU A 115 -0.96 -21.12 7.38
CA LEU A 115 -0.69 -22.15 8.38
C LEU A 115 0.48 -21.68 9.25
N HIS A 116 0.18 -21.48 10.52
CA HIS A 116 1.15 -21.06 11.52
C HIS A 116 1.61 -22.25 12.36
N TYR A 117 2.90 -22.29 12.63
CA TYR A 117 3.47 -23.17 13.63
C TYR A 117 4.48 -22.41 14.48
N ASP A 118 4.36 -22.52 15.80
CA ASP A 118 5.35 -22.00 16.72
C ASP A 118 5.78 -23.04 17.76
N TYR A 119 7.00 -22.88 18.26
CA TYR A 119 7.60 -23.74 19.25
C TYR A 119 8.27 -22.92 20.35
N THR A 120 7.91 -23.19 21.60
CA THR A 120 8.57 -22.63 22.78
C THR A 120 9.86 -23.42 23.05
N LEU A 121 10.99 -22.89 22.60
CA LEU A 121 12.31 -23.53 22.68
C LEU A 121 12.82 -23.66 24.11
N SER A 122 12.56 -22.64 24.94
CA SER A 122 12.92 -22.63 26.35
C SER A 122 11.84 -21.91 27.13
N SER A 123 11.50 -22.47 28.28
CA SER A 123 10.62 -21.85 29.27
C SER A 123 11.28 -22.01 30.63
N ALA A 124 11.89 -20.94 31.13
CA ALA A 124 12.17 -20.80 32.56
C ALA A 124 10.97 -20.11 33.22
N ASP A 125 10.88 -20.11 34.54
CA ASP A 125 9.73 -19.58 35.28
C ASP A 125 9.39 -18.13 34.88
N ASP A 126 10.40 -17.32 34.57
CA ASP A 126 10.28 -15.90 34.21
C ASP A 126 10.58 -15.61 32.73
N ARG A 127 10.90 -16.60 31.89
CA ARG A 127 11.42 -16.36 30.53
C ARG A 127 10.94 -17.38 29.53
N ARG A 128 10.56 -16.91 28.34
CA ARG A 128 10.20 -17.78 27.21
C ARG A 128 10.89 -17.34 25.94
N LEU A 129 11.38 -18.30 25.17
CA LEU A 129 11.85 -18.08 23.82
C LEU A 129 10.99 -18.89 22.87
N ILE A 130 10.33 -18.22 21.93
CA ILE A 130 9.38 -18.82 20.99
C ILE A 130 9.89 -18.57 19.58
N LEU A 131 9.96 -19.63 18.78
CA LEU A 131 10.28 -19.58 17.34
C LEU A 131 9.01 -19.89 16.55
N GLY A 132 8.69 -19.08 15.55
CA GLY A 132 7.49 -19.20 14.74
C GLY A 132 7.78 -19.21 13.25
N VAL A 133 6.98 -19.96 12.50
CA VAL A 133 6.92 -19.96 11.05
C VAL A 133 5.47 -19.83 10.60
N ASN A 134 5.23 -19.10 9.52
CA ASN A 134 3.92 -19.01 8.90
C ASN A 134 4.06 -19.29 7.40
N LEU A 135 3.40 -20.33 6.92
CA LEU A 135 3.32 -20.65 5.50
C LEU A 135 1.99 -20.16 4.95
N ARG A 136 2.02 -19.31 3.93
CA ARG A 136 0.82 -18.75 3.30
C ARG A 136 0.62 -19.31 1.90
N TYR A 137 -0.56 -19.84 1.64
CA TYR A 137 -1.03 -20.09 0.28
C TYR A 137 -1.82 -18.89 -0.21
N LEU A 138 -1.41 -18.34 -1.35
CA LEU A 138 -1.92 -17.07 -1.89
C LEU A 138 -2.76 -17.35 -3.13
N GLN A 139 -3.93 -16.72 -3.21
CA GLN A 139 -4.87 -16.83 -4.32
C GLN A 139 -5.19 -15.43 -4.85
N GLY A 140 -4.55 -15.04 -5.95
CA GLY A 140 -4.78 -13.76 -6.62
C GLY A 140 -6.07 -13.77 -7.43
N TYR A 141 -6.93 -12.80 -7.21
CA TYR A 141 -8.17 -12.60 -7.96
C TYR A 141 -7.96 -11.61 -9.10
N GLU A 142 -7.36 -10.46 -8.81
CA GLU A 142 -7.06 -9.47 -9.82
C GLU A 142 -5.72 -8.80 -9.60
N GLY A 143 -5.07 -8.42 -10.70
CA GLY A 143 -3.88 -7.59 -10.71
C GLY A 143 -4.01 -6.53 -11.79
N LEU A 144 -3.52 -5.33 -11.50
CA LEU A 144 -3.42 -4.18 -12.37
C LEU A 144 -2.01 -3.60 -12.22
N SER A 145 -1.35 -3.28 -13.32
CA SER A 145 -0.12 -2.53 -13.33
C SER A 145 -0.15 -1.56 -14.49
N ILE A 146 0.13 -0.30 -14.21
CA ILE A 146 0.19 0.78 -15.19
C ILE A 146 1.61 1.28 -15.14
N PHE A 147 2.33 1.18 -16.26
CA PHE A 147 3.64 1.76 -16.44
C PHE A 147 3.54 2.90 -17.43
N ASN A 148 3.95 4.09 -17.00
CA ASN A 148 4.08 5.22 -17.88
C ASN A 148 5.52 5.34 -18.37
N GLU A 149 5.72 5.32 -19.68
CA GLU A 149 7.06 5.30 -20.29
C GLU A 149 7.54 6.71 -20.60
N GLN A 150 6.72 7.50 -21.27
CA GLN A 150 7.03 8.89 -21.57
C GLN A 150 5.78 9.63 -22.04
N PHE A 151 5.46 10.73 -21.37
CA PHE A 151 4.59 11.77 -21.92
C PHE A 151 5.01 13.11 -21.35
N SER A 152 4.58 14.17 -21.99
CA SER A 152 4.64 15.51 -21.43
C SER A 152 3.24 16.05 -21.24
N TYR A 153 3.05 16.87 -20.22
CA TYR A 153 1.82 17.61 -20.05
C TYR A 153 2.11 19.10 -19.97
N ARG A 154 1.16 19.91 -20.40
CA ARG A 154 1.21 21.36 -20.29
C ARG A 154 -0.12 21.85 -19.75
N GLN A 155 -0.06 22.65 -18.70
CA GLN A 155 -1.24 23.35 -18.22
C GLN A 155 -1.65 24.43 -19.25
N ILE A 156 -2.87 24.33 -19.78
CA ILE A 156 -3.40 25.30 -20.76
C ILE A 156 -4.27 26.36 -20.06
N ARG A 157 -4.97 25.94 -18.99
CA ARG A 157 -5.78 26.79 -18.10
C ARG A 157 -5.64 26.31 -16.66
N THR A 158 -6.14 27.09 -15.70
CA THR A 158 -6.12 26.72 -14.27
C THR A 158 -6.72 25.33 -14.01
N ASP A 159 -7.71 24.92 -14.79
CA ASP A 159 -8.47 23.67 -14.66
C ASP A 159 -8.22 22.65 -15.78
N SER A 160 -7.34 22.96 -16.74
CA SER A 160 -7.19 22.18 -17.97
C SER A 160 -5.72 21.93 -18.30
N PHE A 161 -5.40 20.71 -18.72
CA PHE A 161 -4.08 20.33 -19.21
C PHE A 161 -4.17 19.67 -20.59
N GLU A 162 -3.14 19.90 -21.40
CA GLU A 162 -2.86 19.17 -22.62
C GLU A 162 -1.85 18.07 -22.30
N VAL A 163 -2.11 16.86 -22.80
CA VAL A 163 -1.17 15.74 -22.70
C VAL A 163 -0.62 15.49 -24.09
N SER A 164 0.70 15.46 -24.23
CA SER A 164 1.31 15.04 -25.49
C SER A 164 0.98 13.57 -25.76
N PRO A 165 0.98 13.15 -27.03
CA PRO A 165 1.07 11.74 -27.35
C PRO A 165 2.21 11.09 -26.54
N GLY A 166 1.94 9.92 -25.98
CA GLY A 166 2.88 9.25 -25.09
C GLY A 166 2.77 7.73 -25.15
N ALA A 167 3.64 7.08 -24.40
CA ALA A 167 3.67 5.64 -24.27
C ALA A 167 3.27 5.21 -22.84
N ALA A 168 2.30 4.30 -22.77
CA ALA A 168 1.88 3.68 -21.51
C ALA A 168 1.60 2.20 -21.72
N THR A 169 2.07 1.38 -20.78
CA THR A 169 1.89 -0.06 -20.75
C THR A 169 0.90 -0.40 -19.64
N LEU A 170 -0.25 -0.94 -20.02
CA LEU A 170 -1.30 -1.39 -19.10
C LEU A 170 -1.29 -2.92 -19.04
N MET A 171 -1.02 -3.47 -17.86
CA MET A 171 -1.07 -4.90 -17.58
C MET A 171 -2.20 -5.20 -16.61
N PHE A 172 -3.14 -6.06 -16.96
CA PHE A 172 -4.25 -6.40 -16.06
C PHE A 172 -4.78 -7.81 -16.28
N THR A 173 -5.36 -8.39 -15.23
CA THR A 173 -6.12 -9.64 -15.33
C THR A 173 -7.58 -9.33 -15.64
N SER A 174 -8.19 -10.00 -16.63
CA SER A 174 -9.58 -9.69 -17.03
C SER A 174 -10.63 -10.74 -16.66
N GLY A 175 -10.28 -11.77 -15.87
CA GLY A 175 -11.19 -12.89 -15.61
C GLY A 175 -12.34 -12.58 -14.64
N ASN A 176 -12.25 -11.47 -13.91
CA ASN A 176 -13.31 -10.94 -13.05
C ASN A 176 -13.88 -9.60 -13.56
N LEU A 177 -13.34 -9.07 -14.68
CA LEU A 177 -13.82 -7.86 -15.36
C LEU A 177 -14.85 -8.26 -16.42
N GLY A 178 -16.10 -8.46 -16.00
CA GLY A 178 -17.19 -8.87 -16.86
C GLY A 178 -18.41 -9.24 -16.04
N VAL A 179 -19.13 -8.22 -15.58
CA VAL A 179 -20.43 -8.41 -14.92
C VAL A 179 -21.49 -8.22 -16.00
N ASP A 180 -21.94 -9.32 -16.58
CA ASP A 180 -23.21 -9.30 -17.33
C ASP A 180 -24.32 -9.02 -16.32
N GLU A 181 -25.22 -8.08 -16.62
CA GLU A 181 -26.30 -7.65 -15.72
C GLU A 181 -27.18 -8.81 -15.22
N ASN A 182 -27.16 -9.96 -15.93
CA ASN A 182 -27.94 -11.14 -15.62
C ASN A 182 -27.13 -12.33 -15.06
N THR A 183 -25.82 -12.18 -14.85
CA THR A 183 -24.98 -13.27 -14.32
C THR A 183 -24.51 -12.95 -12.90
N PRO A 184 -24.80 -13.81 -11.90
CA PRO A 184 -24.23 -13.66 -10.56
C PRO A 184 -22.70 -13.56 -10.64
N TYR A 185 -22.14 -12.55 -9.98
CA TYR A 185 -20.69 -12.38 -9.93
C TYR A 185 -20.04 -13.51 -9.13
N GLU A 186 -19.17 -14.28 -9.78
CA GLU A 186 -18.39 -15.35 -9.17
C GLU A 186 -16.88 -15.02 -9.24
N PRO A 187 -16.22 -14.74 -8.11
CA PRO A 187 -14.78 -14.43 -8.09
C PRO A 187 -13.95 -15.63 -8.55
N LYS A 188 -13.22 -15.46 -9.65
CA LYS A 188 -12.29 -16.44 -10.21
C LYS A 188 -10.87 -16.19 -9.72
N ILE A 189 -10.20 -17.26 -9.32
CA ILE A 189 -8.78 -17.24 -8.97
C ILE A 189 -7.99 -17.19 -10.28
N GLN A 190 -7.18 -16.16 -10.44
CA GLN A 190 -6.43 -15.85 -11.66
C GLN A 190 -4.93 -16.10 -11.49
N GLY A 191 -4.46 -16.23 -10.26
CA GLY A 191 -3.09 -16.53 -9.92
C GLY A 191 -2.96 -17.21 -8.57
N THR A 192 -1.86 -17.92 -8.39
CA THR A 192 -1.55 -18.60 -7.12
C THR A 192 -0.10 -18.35 -6.72
N GLY A 193 0.16 -18.44 -5.42
CA GLY A 193 1.45 -18.14 -4.85
C GLY A 193 1.69 -18.79 -3.50
N LEU A 194 2.91 -18.61 -3.01
CA LEU A 194 3.31 -18.99 -1.66
C LEU A 194 3.98 -17.79 -0.99
N GLY A 195 3.79 -17.68 0.32
CA GLY A 195 4.46 -16.72 1.18
C GLY A 195 5.00 -17.41 2.44
N LEU A 196 6.06 -16.87 3.01
CA LEU A 196 6.71 -17.37 4.21
C LEU A 196 7.00 -16.21 5.16
N ASP A 197 6.65 -16.39 6.43
CA ASP A 197 7.07 -15.51 7.52
C ASP A 197 7.85 -16.31 8.57
N LEU A 198 8.86 -15.68 9.15
CA LEU A 198 9.68 -16.23 10.24
C LEU A 198 9.67 -15.26 11.41
N GLY A 199 9.49 -15.77 12.63
CA GLY A 199 9.42 -14.96 13.84
C GLY A 199 10.17 -15.55 15.00
N VAL A 200 10.70 -14.69 15.86
CA VAL A 200 11.21 -15.03 17.18
C VAL A 200 10.65 -14.05 18.20
N VAL A 201 10.18 -14.57 19.32
CA VAL A 201 9.69 -13.79 20.45
C VAL A 201 10.43 -14.21 21.71
N TYR A 202 10.97 -13.23 22.42
CA TYR A 202 11.49 -13.39 23.76
C TYR A 202 10.55 -12.70 24.74
N GLU A 203 10.01 -13.46 25.68
CA GLU A 203 9.13 -12.98 26.75
C GLU A 203 9.90 -13.02 28.07
N TYR A 204 9.86 -11.94 28.81
CA TYR A 204 10.29 -11.84 30.21
C TYR A 204 9.08 -11.50 31.07
N LEU A 205 8.75 -12.40 31.99
CA LEU A 205 7.61 -12.35 32.89
C LEU A 205 8.10 -12.06 34.31
N GLY A 206 8.48 -10.82 34.57
CA GLY A 206 8.92 -10.39 35.90
C GLY A 206 7.75 -10.08 36.82
N GLU A 207 7.94 -10.19 38.14
CA GLU A 207 6.88 -9.97 39.15
C GLU A 207 6.27 -8.56 39.09
N ARG A 208 7.06 -7.56 38.66
CA ARG A 208 6.63 -6.15 38.59
C ARG A 208 6.44 -5.65 37.16
N TRP A 209 7.15 -6.23 36.19
CA TRP A 209 7.16 -5.78 34.79
C TRP A 209 7.31 -6.97 33.84
N ASN A 210 6.45 -7.00 32.84
CA ASN A 210 6.53 -7.94 31.73
C ASN A 210 7.11 -7.22 30.50
N CYS A 211 8.00 -7.88 29.78
CA CYS A 211 8.62 -7.35 28.56
C CYS A 211 8.61 -8.42 27.49
N ASN A 212 8.08 -8.07 26.31
CA ASN A 212 8.09 -8.93 25.14
C ASN A 212 8.88 -8.25 24.03
N LEU A 213 9.94 -8.90 23.56
CA LEU A 213 10.75 -8.46 22.42
C LEU A 213 10.53 -9.44 21.27
N GLY A 214 10.05 -8.92 20.13
CA GLY A 214 9.81 -9.71 18.93
C GLY A 214 10.65 -9.25 17.75
N PHE A 215 11.13 -10.19 16.95
CA PHE A 215 11.67 -9.94 15.63
C PHE A 215 10.95 -10.83 14.62
N ALA A 216 10.58 -10.26 13.48
CA ALA A 216 9.91 -11.01 12.42
C ALA A 216 10.42 -10.58 11.04
N LEU A 217 10.57 -11.56 10.16
CA LEU A 217 10.74 -11.39 8.73
C LEU A 217 9.42 -11.80 8.06
N ASN A 218 8.73 -10.82 7.46
CA ASN A 218 7.39 -11.02 6.90
C ASN A 218 7.40 -10.83 5.38
N ASP A 219 6.37 -11.37 4.73
CA ASP A 219 6.00 -11.08 3.33
C ASP A 219 7.05 -11.46 2.28
N VAL A 220 7.83 -12.52 2.56
CA VAL A 220 8.66 -13.16 1.54
C VAL A 220 7.80 -14.13 0.74
N GLY A 221 7.44 -13.74 -0.49
CA GLY A 221 6.60 -14.58 -1.33
C GLY A 221 6.35 -13.99 -2.71
N ASN A 222 5.60 -14.72 -3.52
CA ASN A 222 5.19 -14.25 -4.84
C ASN A 222 3.87 -14.89 -5.27
N ILE A 223 3.05 -14.15 -6.02
CA ILE A 223 1.87 -14.67 -6.74
C ILE A 223 2.20 -14.68 -8.22
N ARG A 224 1.84 -15.76 -8.94
CA ARG A 224 1.97 -15.85 -10.40
C ARG A 224 0.59 -15.98 -11.02
N PHE A 225 0.26 -15.07 -11.93
CA PHE A 225 -0.99 -15.10 -12.70
C PHE A 225 -0.82 -15.94 -13.96
N ALA A 226 -1.74 -16.88 -14.21
CA ALA A 226 -1.44 -17.99 -15.10
C ALA A 226 -1.79 -17.77 -16.58
N THR A 227 -2.81 -16.99 -16.98
CA THR A 227 -3.21 -16.99 -18.41
C THR A 227 -4.15 -15.87 -18.90
N VAL A 228 -4.45 -14.84 -18.09
CA VAL A 228 -5.36 -13.74 -18.49
C VAL A 228 -4.75 -12.36 -18.27
N ALA A 229 -3.43 -12.30 -18.08
CA ALA A 229 -2.70 -11.04 -18.03
C ALA A 229 -2.66 -10.46 -19.45
N ARG A 230 -3.43 -9.40 -19.70
CA ARG A 230 -3.39 -8.64 -20.95
C ARG A 230 -2.38 -7.53 -20.78
N CYS A 231 -1.47 -7.40 -21.73
CA CYS A 231 -0.59 -6.24 -21.86
C CYS A 231 -1.09 -5.41 -23.05
N THR A 232 -1.40 -4.14 -22.81
CA THR A 232 -1.78 -3.20 -23.86
C THR A 232 -0.79 -2.05 -23.85
N ASN A 233 -0.08 -1.88 -24.95
CA ASN A 233 0.82 -0.74 -25.15
C ASN A 233 0.04 0.32 -25.91
N PHE A 234 -0.12 1.48 -25.29
CA PHE A 234 -0.62 2.66 -25.96
C PHE A 234 0.57 3.43 -26.50
N ALA A 235 0.65 3.59 -27.81
CA ALA A 235 1.57 4.51 -28.47
C ALA A 235 0.75 5.37 -29.40
N THR A 236 0.46 6.60 -28.99
CA THR A 236 -0.16 7.59 -29.87
C THR A 236 0.92 8.22 -30.74
N THR A 237 0.89 7.96 -32.04
CA THR A 237 1.63 8.74 -33.05
C THR A 237 0.67 9.75 -33.67
N LEU A 238 1.09 11.00 -33.85
CA LEU A 238 0.34 11.95 -34.68
C LEU A 238 0.35 11.48 -36.14
N PRO A 239 -0.74 11.67 -36.91
CA PRO A 239 -0.72 11.55 -38.36
C PRO A 239 0.20 12.59 -39.02
#